data_AF-A0A093X0X8-F1
#
_entry.id   AF-A0A093X0X8-F1
#
_cell.length_a   1.000
_cell.length_b   1.000
_cell.length_c   1.000
_cell.angle_alpha   90.00
_cell.angle_beta   90.00
_cell.angle_gamma   90.00
#
_symmetry.space_group_name_H-M   'P 1'
#
loop_
_entity.id
_entity.type
_entity.pdbx_description
1 polymer ?
#
loop_
_entity_poly.entity_id
_entity_poly.type
_entity_poly.pdbx_seq_one_letter_code
_entity_poly.pdbx_strand_id
1 'polypeptide(L)'
;KRAPEDPRGYSNRAAAFMKLLEFPSALDDCDQAIKKDPKFIRAYLRKAQAYFGMRDYSKCLDMCEEATGVDESGANKREIDQQQQKALQAMYATRDGETEEQTKERIQKDPEIMQIMSDPVMNSILQQAQNDPSALQEHMKNPAIRAKITKLTYAGVIRMGRKGTDKWWNKIYYGANTSNRDKAIEFARRWVEATLWRSVSSYNRESPLESGDSR
;
A
#
# COMPACT_ATOMS: atom_id res chain seq x y z
N LYS A 1 -10.83 27.54 -37.72
CA LYS A 1 -9.70 28.35 -37.18
C LYS A 1 -9.17 27.65 -35.94
N ARG A 2 -7.87 27.34 -35.85
CA ARG A 2 -7.27 26.85 -34.60
C ARG A 2 -7.21 28.04 -33.64
N ALA A 3 -7.87 27.95 -32.49
CA ALA A 3 -7.83 28.99 -31.48
C ALA A 3 -6.51 28.85 -30.72
N PRO A 4 -5.55 29.78 -30.84
CA PRO A 4 -4.25 29.70 -30.15
C PRO A 4 -4.38 29.76 -28.62
N GLU A 5 -5.57 30.14 -28.14
CA GLU A 5 -5.92 30.23 -26.73
C GLU A 5 -6.59 28.96 -26.19
N ASP A 6 -6.87 27.95 -27.03
CA ASP A 6 -7.54 26.72 -26.59
C ASP A 6 -6.57 25.82 -25.80
N PRO A 7 -6.81 25.58 -24.49
CA PRO A 7 -5.96 24.73 -23.66
C PRO A 7 -5.85 23.28 -24.18
N ARG A 8 -6.83 22.82 -24.97
CA ARG A 8 -6.82 21.47 -25.58
C ARG A 8 -5.67 21.29 -26.56
N GLY A 9 -5.28 22.35 -27.28
CA GLY A 9 -4.17 22.31 -28.23
C GLY A 9 -2.85 21.99 -27.54
N TYR A 10 -2.56 22.73 -26.46
CA TYR A 10 -1.38 22.51 -25.62
C TYR A 10 -1.40 21.12 -24.96
N SER A 11 -2.53 20.71 -24.38
CA SER A 11 -2.64 19.38 -23.75
C SER A 11 -2.47 18.22 -24.74
N ASN A 12 -2.97 18.34 -25.97
CA ASN A 12 -2.75 17.33 -27.00
C ASN A 12 -1.29 17.27 -27.45
N ARG A 13 -0.59 18.41 -27.52
CA ARG A 13 0.84 18.48 -27.82
C ARG A 13 1.68 17.90 -26.69
N ALA A 14 1.36 18.20 -25.43
CA ALA A 14 1.96 17.54 -24.26
C ALA A 14 1.82 16.01 -24.35
N ALA A 15 0.66 15.51 -24.76
CA ALA A 15 0.44 14.07 -24.94
C ALA A 15 1.36 13.46 -26.01
N ALA A 16 1.64 14.18 -27.09
CA ALA A 16 2.58 13.75 -28.11
C ALA A 16 4.02 13.76 -27.57
N PHE A 17 4.43 14.80 -26.86
CA PHE A 17 5.75 14.88 -26.23
C PHE A 17 5.97 13.76 -25.20
N MET A 18 4.96 13.42 -24.39
CA MET A 18 5.07 12.28 -23.47
C MET A 18 5.34 10.95 -24.20
N LYS A 19 4.72 10.73 -25.38
CA LYS A 19 4.99 9.53 -26.19
C LYS A 19 6.40 9.52 -26.80
N LEU A 20 6.99 10.70 -27.00
CA LEU A 20 8.37 10.88 -27.43
C LEU A 20 9.36 10.85 -26.26
N LEU A 21 8.88 10.67 -25.02
CA LEU A 21 9.67 10.75 -23.78
C LEU A 21 10.30 12.14 -23.54
N GLU A 22 9.81 13.16 -24.23
CA GLU A 22 10.21 14.57 -24.09
C GLU A 22 9.42 15.23 -22.94
N PHE A 23 9.62 14.74 -21.72
CA PHE A 23 8.84 15.17 -20.55
C PHE A 23 8.96 16.66 -20.22
N PRO A 24 10.14 17.33 -20.31
CA PRO A 24 10.23 18.77 -20.04
C PRO A 24 9.32 19.59 -20.97
N SER A 25 9.36 19.29 -22.28
CA SER A 25 8.49 19.95 -23.27
C SER A 25 7.00 19.67 -23.00
N ALA A 26 6.67 18.46 -22.51
CA ALA A 26 5.31 18.14 -22.10
C ALA A 26 4.85 18.95 -20.87
N LEU A 27 5.74 19.19 -19.91
CA LEU A 27 5.46 20.00 -18.72
C LEU A 27 5.17 21.46 -19.10
N ASP A 28 6.01 22.06 -19.96
CA ASP A 28 5.81 23.42 -20.45
C ASP A 28 4.43 23.58 -21.11
N ASP A 29 4.02 22.62 -21.94
CA ASP A 29 2.71 22.61 -22.55
C ASP A 29 1.56 22.41 -21.56
N CYS A 30 1.76 21.57 -20.54
CA CYS A 30 0.77 21.45 -19.47
C CYS A 30 0.63 22.76 -18.70
N ASP A 31 1.72 23.47 -18.43
CA ASP A 31 1.71 24.76 -17.74
C ASP A 31 1.02 25.85 -18.57
N GLN A 32 1.26 25.88 -19.88
CA GLN A 32 0.50 26.77 -20.77
C GLN A 32 -0.99 26.41 -20.76
N ALA A 33 -1.35 25.13 -20.83
CA ALA A 33 -2.75 24.72 -20.79
C ALA A 33 -3.44 25.13 -19.48
N ILE A 34 -2.79 24.95 -18.33
CA ILE A 34 -3.28 25.36 -17.00
C ILE A 34 -3.40 26.88 -16.92
N LYS A 35 -2.43 27.63 -17.47
CA LYS A 35 -2.48 29.10 -17.49
C LYS A 35 -3.64 29.62 -18.33
N LYS A 36 -4.00 28.94 -19.42
CA LYS A 36 -5.14 29.30 -20.28
C LYS A 36 -6.48 28.94 -19.64
N ASP A 37 -6.57 27.77 -19.02
CA ASP A 37 -7.75 27.34 -18.27
C ASP A 37 -7.33 26.59 -16.99
N PRO A 38 -7.37 27.27 -15.82
CA PRO A 38 -7.03 26.66 -14.54
C PRO A 38 -7.96 25.52 -14.13
N LYS A 39 -9.16 25.41 -14.74
CA LYS A 39 -10.10 24.31 -14.48
C LYS A 39 -9.91 23.14 -15.44
N PHE A 40 -8.94 23.21 -16.34
CA PHE A 40 -8.72 22.17 -17.33
C PHE A 40 -7.98 20.95 -16.76
N ILE A 41 -8.74 20.06 -16.14
CA ILE A 41 -8.25 18.85 -15.44
C ILE A 41 -7.30 17.97 -16.27
N ARG A 42 -7.49 17.92 -17.59
CA ARG A 42 -6.66 17.07 -18.47
C ARG A 42 -5.22 17.55 -18.50
N ALA A 43 -4.95 18.84 -18.29
CA ALA A 43 -3.59 19.36 -18.20
C ALA A 43 -2.89 18.90 -16.91
N TYR A 44 -3.57 18.96 -15.76
CA TYR A 44 -3.04 18.47 -14.48
C TYR A 44 -2.73 16.97 -14.52
N LEU A 45 -3.64 16.15 -15.05
CA LEU A 45 -3.43 14.71 -15.20
C LEU A 45 -2.23 14.38 -16.10
N ARG A 46 -2.05 15.12 -17.19
CA ARG A 46 -0.88 14.94 -18.08
C ARG A 46 0.41 15.42 -17.41
N LYS A 47 0.36 16.51 -16.65
CA LYS A 47 1.51 16.98 -15.87
C LYS A 47 1.94 15.95 -14.83
N ALA A 48 1.00 15.34 -14.12
CA ALA A 48 1.26 14.22 -13.21
C ALA A 48 1.88 13.01 -13.95
N GLN A 49 1.35 12.63 -15.11
CA GLN A 49 1.91 11.55 -15.94
C GLN A 49 3.34 11.86 -16.43
N ALA A 50 3.63 13.12 -16.79
CA ALA A 50 4.97 13.54 -17.19
C ALA A 50 5.96 13.44 -16.02
N TYR A 51 5.59 13.91 -14.82
CA TYR A 51 6.42 13.72 -13.62
C TYR A 51 6.63 12.25 -13.26
N PHE A 52 5.58 11.42 -13.40
CA PHE A 52 5.71 9.97 -13.23
C PHE A 52 6.72 9.36 -14.22
N GLY A 53 6.69 9.78 -15.50
CA GLY A 53 7.64 9.37 -16.52
C GLY A 53 9.08 9.78 -16.22
N MET A 54 9.26 10.94 -15.58
CA MET A 54 10.54 11.43 -15.07
C MET A 54 10.98 10.76 -13.75
N ARG A 55 10.15 9.85 -13.18
CA ARG A 55 10.34 9.23 -11.87
C ARG A 55 10.34 10.23 -10.69
N ASP A 56 9.82 11.44 -10.90
CA ASP A 56 9.59 12.42 -9.85
C ASP A 56 8.20 12.15 -9.23
N TYR A 57 8.15 11.09 -8.41
CA TYR A 57 6.88 10.61 -7.87
C TYR A 57 6.26 11.57 -6.85
N SER A 58 7.06 12.35 -6.11
CA SER A 58 6.53 13.37 -5.20
C SER A 58 5.76 14.44 -5.96
N LYS A 59 6.34 15.02 -7.02
CA LYS A 59 5.62 15.99 -7.84
C LYS A 59 4.43 15.38 -8.59
N CYS A 60 4.51 14.10 -8.95
CA CYS A 60 3.34 13.40 -9.50
C CYS A 60 2.18 13.38 -8.50
N LEU A 61 2.45 13.13 -7.21
CA LEU A 61 1.42 13.12 -6.17
C LEU A 61 0.86 14.52 -5.91
N ASP A 62 1.72 15.53 -5.82
CA ASP A 62 1.30 16.93 -5.66
C ASP A 62 0.34 17.33 -6.80
N MET A 63 0.68 16.98 -8.05
CA MET A 63 -0.20 17.27 -9.18
C MET A 63 -1.52 16.49 -9.17
N CYS A 64 -1.55 15.27 -8.61
CA CYS A 64 -2.78 14.52 -8.40
C CYS A 64 -3.67 15.17 -7.33
N GLU A 65 -3.07 15.76 -6.28
CA GLU A 65 -3.80 16.51 -5.25
C GLU A 65 -4.40 17.79 -5.83
N GLU A 66 -3.63 18.54 -6.62
CA GLU A 66 -4.17 19.70 -7.37
C GLU A 66 -5.29 19.29 -8.33
N ALA A 67 -5.11 18.20 -9.08
CA ALA A 67 -6.15 17.69 -9.97
C ALA A 67 -7.45 17.33 -9.22
N THR A 68 -7.34 16.81 -7.99
CA THR A 68 -8.49 16.53 -7.13
C THR A 68 -9.20 17.81 -6.70
N GLY A 69 -8.45 18.85 -6.37
CA GLY A 69 -9.00 20.16 -6.01
C GLY A 69 -9.75 20.83 -7.17
N VAL A 70 -9.33 20.56 -8.41
CA VAL A 70 -9.96 21.09 -9.63
C VAL A 70 -11.16 20.24 -10.10
N ASP A 71 -11.22 18.95 -9.77
CA ASP A 71 -12.31 18.04 -10.17
C ASP A 71 -13.60 18.25 -9.35
N GLU A 72 -14.25 19.41 -9.52
CA GLU A 72 -15.52 19.74 -8.83
C GLU A 72 -16.62 18.68 -9.05
N SER A 73 -16.59 18.00 -10.19
CA SER A 73 -17.58 16.97 -10.57
C SER A 73 -17.29 15.57 -10.03
N GLY A 74 -16.04 15.31 -9.62
CA GLY A 74 -15.55 13.96 -9.29
C GLY A 74 -15.52 12.99 -10.48
N ALA A 75 -15.76 13.44 -11.71
CA ALA A 75 -15.82 12.59 -12.90
C ALA A 75 -14.46 11.94 -13.22
N ASN A 76 -13.35 12.55 -12.80
CA ASN A 76 -11.99 12.09 -13.05
C ASN A 76 -11.35 11.45 -11.81
N LYS A 77 -12.06 11.42 -10.67
CA LYS A 77 -11.59 10.84 -9.41
C LYS A 77 -10.95 9.46 -9.57
N ARG A 78 -11.58 8.55 -10.32
CA ARG A 78 -11.04 7.21 -10.57
C ARG A 78 -9.67 7.24 -11.26
N GLU A 79 -9.49 8.13 -12.22
CA GLU A 79 -8.24 8.28 -12.97
C GLU A 79 -7.15 8.92 -12.09
N ILE A 80 -7.52 9.93 -11.29
CA ILE A 80 -6.61 10.57 -10.32
C ILE A 80 -6.14 9.55 -9.28
N ASP A 81 -7.08 8.83 -8.64
CA ASP A 81 -6.79 7.82 -7.63
C ASP A 81 -5.87 6.73 -8.22
N GLN A 82 -6.12 6.30 -9.45
CA GLN A 82 -5.28 5.31 -10.11
C GLN A 82 -3.85 5.84 -10.36
N GLN A 83 -3.70 7.09 -10.78
CA GLN A 83 -2.40 7.70 -11.00
C GLN A 83 -1.63 7.88 -9.68
N GLN A 84 -2.32 8.29 -8.62
CA GLN A 84 -1.76 8.42 -7.27
C GLN A 84 -1.27 7.07 -6.73
N GLN A 85 -2.07 6.01 -6.88
CA GLN A 85 -1.70 4.65 -6.47
C GLN A 85 -0.47 4.15 -7.24
N LYS A 86 -0.40 4.39 -8.56
CA LYS A 86 0.78 4.04 -9.36
C LYS A 86 2.04 4.76 -8.88
N ALA A 87 1.94 6.06 -8.60
CA ALA A 87 3.06 6.85 -8.09
C ALA A 87 3.54 6.37 -6.72
N LEU A 88 2.62 6.14 -5.77
CA LEU A 88 2.96 5.58 -4.46
C LEU A 88 3.57 4.18 -4.56
N GLN A 89 3.00 3.33 -5.41
CA GLN A 89 3.54 1.99 -5.64
C GLN A 89 4.95 2.06 -6.22
N ALA A 90 5.22 2.96 -7.17
CA ALA A 90 6.54 3.11 -7.77
C ALA A 90 7.56 3.75 -6.81
N MET A 91 7.12 4.70 -5.99
CA MET A 91 7.94 5.38 -4.97
C MET A 91 8.37 4.42 -3.86
N TYR A 92 7.46 3.57 -3.40
CA TYR A 92 7.68 2.67 -2.27
C TYR A 92 7.78 1.20 -2.66
N ALA A 93 7.92 0.88 -3.96
CA ALA A 93 8.07 -0.48 -4.45
C ALA A 93 9.17 -1.18 -3.63
N THR A 94 8.78 -2.16 -2.81
CA THR A 94 9.73 -3.06 -2.15
C THR A 94 10.58 -3.68 -3.24
N ARG A 95 11.89 -3.53 -3.13
CA ARG A 95 12.80 -4.28 -3.99
C ARG A 95 12.61 -5.76 -3.65
N ASP A 96 12.39 -6.60 -4.64
CA ASP A 96 12.21 -8.03 -4.41
C ASP A 96 13.37 -8.58 -3.57
N GLY A 97 13.04 -9.19 -2.43
CA GLY A 97 14.02 -9.76 -1.49
C GLY A 97 14.53 -8.81 -0.39
N GLU A 98 13.99 -7.59 -0.24
CA GLU A 98 14.35 -6.69 0.87
C GLU A 98 14.04 -7.32 2.25
N THR A 99 15.04 -7.31 3.14
CA THR A 99 14.87 -7.81 4.52
C THR A 99 14.10 -6.83 5.40
N GLU A 100 13.66 -7.29 6.57
CA GLU A 100 12.97 -6.46 7.56
C GLU A 100 13.83 -5.26 8.00
N GLU A 101 15.16 -5.43 8.07
CA GLU A 101 16.14 -4.39 8.43
C GLU A 101 16.31 -3.35 7.32
N GLN A 102 16.41 -3.78 6.07
CA GLN A 102 16.53 -2.87 4.91
C GLN A 102 15.28 -2.02 4.74
N THR A 103 14.10 -2.61 5.02
CA THR A 103 12.83 -1.89 5.04
C THR A 103 12.83 -0.81 6.13
N LYS A 104 13.30 -1.14 7.35
CA LYS A 104 13.40 -0.19 8.47
C LYS A 104 14.37 0.96 8.17
N GLU A 105 15.54 0.67 7.61
CA GLU A 105 16.50 1.71 7.24
C GLU A 105 15.95 2.66 6.17
N ARG A 106 15.23 2.13 5.18
CA ARG A 106 14.57 2.96 4.15
C ARG A 106 13.54 3.88 4.77
N ILE A 107 12.69 3.34 5.65
CA ILE A 107 11.66 4.11 6.37
C ILE A 107 12.30 5.22 7.22
N GLN A 108 13.41 4.93 7.92
CA GLN A 108 14.11 5.92 8.74
C GLN A 108 14.75 7.05 7.92
N LYS A 109 15.18 6.74 6.69
CA LYS A 109 15.75 7.73 5.77
C LYS A 109 14.70 8.57 5.04
N ASP A 110 13.42 8.17 5.10
CA ASP A 110 12.33 8.92 4.50
C ASP A 110 11.78 9.95 5.50
N PRO A 111 12.05 11.26 5.29
CA PRO A 111 11.63 12.29 6.23
C PRO A 111 10.11 12.43 6.31
N GLU A 112 9.38 12.14 5.21
CA GLU A 112 7.93 12.25 5.17
C GLU A 112 7.28 11.14 5.99
N ILE A 113 7.77 9.91 5.86
CA ILE A 113 7.30 8.79 6.67
C ILE A 113 7.61 9.01 8.16
N MET A 114 8.82 9.49 8.48
CA MET A 114 9.19 9.79 9.86
C MET A 114 8.33 10.91 10.45
N GLN A 115 7.97 11.94 9.68
CA GLN A 115 7.07 12.99 10.11
C GLN A 115 5.68 12.42 10.43
N ILE A 116 5.14 11.56 9.57
CA ILE A 116 3.85 10.89 9.82
C ILE A 116 3.92 10.02 11.08
N MET A 117 5.02 9.30 11.30
CA MET A 117 5.23 8.47 12.50
C MET A 117 5.45 9.29 13.78
N SER A 118 5.90 10.54 13.66
CA SER A 118 6.04 11.46 14.80
C SER A 118 4.74 12.15 15.18
N ASP A 119 3.71 12.10 14.32
CA ASP A 119 2.43 12.76 14.55
C ASP A 119 1.69 12.09 15.75
N PRO A 120 1.40 12.84 16.83
CA PRO A 120 0.71 12.29 18.01
C PRO A 120 -0.68 11.73 17.69
N VAL A 121 -1.40 12.35 16.75
CA VAL A 121 -2.73 11.89 16.32
C VAL A 121 -2.59 10.56 15.61
N MET A 122 -1.60 10.44 14.72
CA MET A 122 -1.34 9.20 14.00
C MET A 122 -0.93 8.08 14.94
N ASN A 123 -0.05 8.36 15.91
CA ASN A 123 0.36 7.39 16.91
C ASN A 123 -0.81 6.88 17.76
N SER A 124 -1.74 7.76 18.15
CA SER A 124 -2.96 7.37 18.85
C SER A 124 -3.84 6.45 18.00
N ILE A 125 -4.03 6.77 16.71
CA ILE A 125 -4.81 5.96 15.78
C ILE A 125 -4.18 4.58 15.60
N LEU A 126 -2.86 4.51 15.43
CA LEU A 126 -2.14 3.25 15.30
C LEU A 126 -2.25 2.40 16.57
N GLN A 127 -2.19 3.01 17.76
CA GLN A 127 -2.42 2.31 19.03
C GLN A 127 -3.86 1.78 19.14
N GLN A 128 -4.86 2.57 18.77
CA GLN A 128 -6.26 2.14 18.77
C GLN A 128 -6.46 0.96 17.81
N ALA A 129 -5.87 1.04 16.61
CA ALA A 129 -5.93 -0.01 15.59
C ALA A 129 -5.29 -1.34 16.04
N GLN A 130 -4.34 -1.32 16.98
CA GLN A 130 -3.75 -2.55 17.53
C GLN A 130 -4.77 -3.35 18.34
N ASN A 131 -5.57 -2.67 19.14
CA ASN A 131 -6.59 -3.28 20.00
C ASN A 131 -7.88 -3.59 19.21
N ASP A 132 -8.24 -2.71 18.28
CA ASP A 132 -9.41 -2.85 17.45
C ASP A 132 -9.09 -2.51 15.97
N PRO A 133 -8.95 -3.51 15.10
CA PRO A 133 -8.72 -3.31 13.68
C PRO A 133 -9.82 -2.50 12.97
N SER A 134 -11.04 -2.42 13.54
CA SER A 134 -12.14 -1.62 12.98
C SER A 134 -11.98 -0.12 13.23
N ALA A 135 -11.29 0.27 14.31
CA ALA A 135 -11.00 1.68 14.61
C ALA A 135 -10.17 2.33 13.50
N LEU A 136 -9.25 1.60 12.87
CA LEU A 136 -8.49 2.10 11.73
C LEU A 136 -9.40 2.46 10.54
N GLN A 137 -10.42 1.65 10.28
CA GLN A 137 -11.37 1.90 9.19
C GLN A 137 -12.20 3.16 9.44
N GLU A 138 -12.56 3.44 10.69
CA GLU A 138 -13.28 4.65 11.07
C GLU A 138 -12.44 5.90 10.81
N HIS A 139 -11.16 5.87 11.22
CA HIS A 139 -10.23 6.98 11.00
C HIS A 139 -9.91 7.22 9.51
N MET A 140 -9.98 6.18 8.68
CA MET A 140 -9.82 6.30 7.22
C MET A 140 -10.98 7.03 6.51
N LYS A 141 -12.09 7.32 7.21
CA LYS A 141 -13.13 8.22 6.66
C LYS A 141 -12.62 9.65 6.51
N ASN A 142 -11.66 10.07 7.34
CA ASN A 142 -11.03 11.37 7.21
C ASN A 142 -9.99 11.33 6.07
N PRO A 143 -10.13 12.16 5.01
CA PRO A 143 -9.23 12.14 3.86
C PRO A 143 -7.76 12.38 4.21
N ALA A 144 -7.47 13.28 5.18
CA ALA A 144 -6.11 13.62 5.58
C ALA A 144 -5.43 12.45 6.32
N ILE A 145 -6.17 11.79 7.21
CA ILE A 145 -5.68 10.61 7.93
C ILE A 145 -5.50 9.44 6.96
N ARG A 146 -6.47 9.23 6.07
CA ARG A 146 -6.41 8.21 5.03
C ARG A 146 -5.16 8.36 4.16
N ALA A 147 -4.83 9.57 3.71
CA ALA A 147 -3.63 9.82 2.91
C ALA A 147 -2.35 9.38 3.65
N LYS A 148 -2.24 9.73 4.94
CA LYS A 148 -1.12 9.30 5.78
C LYS A 148 -1.06 7.78 5.94
N ILE A 149 -2.21 7.12 6.19
CA ILE A 149 -2.29 5.65 6.33
C ILE A 149 -1.90 4.98 5.01
N THR A 150 -2.36 5.51 3.87
CA THR A 150 -2.02 5.01 2.54
C THR A 150 -0.51 5.10 2.30
N LYS A 151 0.14 6.22 2.60
CA LYS A 151 1.61 6.36 2.50
C LYS A 151 2.34 5.34 3.37
N LEU A 152 1.95 5.18 4.63
CA LEU A 152 2.51 4.16 5.53
C LEU A 152 2.28 2.73 5.03
N THR A 153 1.16 2.46 4.38
CA THR A 153 0.84 1.14 3.80
C THR A 153 1.76 0.83 2.63
N TYR A 154 1.93 1.76 1.69
CA TYR A 154 2.83 1.61 0.56
C TYR A 154 4.31 1.53 1.00
N ALA A 155 4.70 2.30 2.02
CA ALA A 155 6.03 2.22 2.62
C ALA A 155 6.33 0.86 3.29
N GLY A 156 5.30 0.03 3.52
CA GLY A 156 5.42 -1.26 4.19
C GLY A 156 5.36 -1.15 5.72
N VAL A 157 5.09 0.04 6.26
CA VAL A 157 4.92 0.29 7.70
C VAL A 157 3.61 -0.33 8.21
N ILE A 158 2.56 -0.29 7.40
CA ILE A 158 1.27 -0.87 7.76
C ILE A 158 0.95 -1.97 6.74
N ARG A 159 0.61 -3.17 7.23
CA ARG A 159 0.12 -4.26 6.38
C ARG A 159 -1.36 -4.47 6.65
N MET A 160 -2.22 -3.94 5.79
CA MET A 160 -3.67 -4.17 5.89
C MET A 160 -4.05 -5.50 5.24
N GLY A 161 -4.41 -6.49 6.05
CA GLY A 161 -5.19 -7.66 5.64
C GLY A 161 -4.59 -8.58 4.57
N ARG A 162 -3.56 -9.37 4.90
CA ARG A 162 -3.58 -10.80 4.51
C ARG A 162 -4.12 -11.56 5.71
N LYS A 163 -5.29 -12.20 5.56
CA LYS A 163 -5.76 -13.17 6.55
C LYS A 163 -4.74 -14.31 6.57
N GLY A 164 -3.90 -14.32 7.59
CA GLY A 164 -2.86 -15.33 7.79
C GLY A 164 -1.45 -14.77 7.60
N THR A 165 -0.62 -14.95 8.63
CA THR A 165 0.82 -14.69 8.72
C THR A 165 1.25 -13.24 9.03
N ASP A 166 1.59 -13.07 10.30
CA ASP A 166 2.51 -12.09 10.89
C ASP A 166 2.20 -10.59 10.73
N LYS A 167 1.50 -10.09 11.76
CA LYS A 167 1.30 -8.68 12.07
C LYS A 167 2.63 -8.04 12.49
N TRP A 168 3.36 -7.48 11.54
CA TRP A 168 4.67 -6.82 11.73
C TRP A 168 4.69 -5.73 12.82
N TRP A 169 3.58 -5.04 13.09
CA TRP A 169 3.52 -4.01 14.14
C TRP A 169 3.66 -4.58 15.57
N ASN A 170 3.32 -5.85 15.80
CA ASN A 170 3.53 -6.48 17.11
C ASN A 170 5.03 -6.66 17.43
N LYS A 171 5.91 -6.68 16.42
CA LYS A 171 7.34 -6.91 16.58
C LYS A 171 8.15 -5.63 16.84
N ILE A 172 7.57 -4.45 16.59
CA ILE A 172 8.26 -3.17 16.75
C ILE A 172 8.14 -2.64 18.19
N TYR A 173 7.08 -3.01 18.92
CA TYR A 173 6.85 -2.50 20.28
C TYR A 173 7.17 -3.49 21.41
N TYR A 174 7.12 -4.80 21.16
CA TYR A 174 7.60 -5.79 22.13
C TYR A 174 9.08 -6.07 21.85
N GLY A 175 9.94 -5.32 22.52
CA GLY A 175 11.36 -5.61 22.63
C GLY A 175 11.60 -7.09 22.96
N ALA A 176 12.63 -7.64 22.33
CA ALA A 176 13.14 -9.01 22.46
C ALA A 176 12.60 -9.81 23.65
N ASN A 177 11.84 -10.89 23.39
CA ASN A 177 11.90 -12.05 24.25
C ASN A 177 11.74 -13.34 23.46
N THR A 178 12.88 -13.95 23.12
CA THR A 178 13.01 -15.23 22.42
C THR A 178 12.45 -16.41 23.23
N SER A 179 12.14 -16.23 24.52
CA SER A 179 11.70 -17.32 25.40
C SER A 179 10.30 -17.88 25.10
N ASN A 180 9.45 -17.16 24.36
CA ASN A 180 8.08 -17.61 24.04
C ASN A 180 7.98 -18.33 22.69
N ARG A 181 8.98 -18.18 21.83
CA ARG A 181 9.01 -18.85 20.52
C ARG A 181 9.31 -20.33 20.69
N ASP A 182 10.24 -20.67 21.56
CA ASP A 182 10.59 -22.06 21.86
C ASP A 182 9.46 -22.79 22.59
N LYS A 183 8.78 -22.11 23.52
CA LYS A 183 7.57 -22.65 24.18
C LYS A 183 6.41 -22.85 23.21
N ALA A 184 6.23 -21.95 22.24
CA ALA A 184 5.20 -22.09 21.21
C ALA A 184 5.52 -23.22 20.21
N ILE A 185 6.80 -23.41 19.86
CA ILE A 185 7.27 -24.52 19.02
C ILE A 185 7.13 -25.86 19.76
N GLU A 186 7.45 -25.91 21.06
CA GLU A 186 7.29 -27.10 21.88
C GLU A 186 5.80 -27.47 22.05
N PHE A 187 4.93 -26.47 22.25
CA PHE A 187 3.48 -26.67 22.31
C PHE A 187 2.92 -27.17 20.97
N ALA A 188 3.37 -26.60 19.84
CA ALA A 188 2.98 -27.05 18.51
C ALA A 188 3.46 -28.49 18.22
N ARG A 189 4.69 -28.85 18.63
CA ARG A 189 5.20 -30.24 18.53
C ARG A 189 4.35 -31.22 19.34
N ARG A 190 4.05 -30.91 20.60
CA ARG A 190 3.23 -31.77 21.46
C ARG A 190 1.80 -31.91 20.93
N TRP A 191 1.25 -30.86 20.33
CA TRP A 191 -0.09 -30.90 19.73
C TRP A 191 -0.13 -31.81 18.50
N VAL A 192 0.89 -31.74 17.63
CA VAL A 192 1.03 -32.61 16.45
C VAL A 192 1.28 -34.07 16.84
N GLU A 193 2.13 -34.33 17.84
CA GLU A 193 2.35 -35.69 18.36
C GLU A 193 1.06 -36.27 18.99
N ALA A 194 0.30 -35.47 19.73
CA ALA A 194 -0.97 -35.89 20.34
C ALA A 194 -2.07 -36.16 19.30
N THR A 195 -2.06 -35.48 18.15
CA THR A 195 -3.02 -35.73 17.06
C THR A 195 -2.63 -36.93 16.21
N LEU A 196 -1.34 -37.15 15.94
CA LEU A 196 -0.85 -38.33 15.22
C LEU A 196 -1.03 -39.62 16.03
N TRP A 197 -0.84 -39.59 17.36
CA TRP A 197 -1.10 -40.77 18.21
C TRP A 197 -2.56 -41.20 18.24
N ARG A 198 -3.51 -40.24 18.16
CA ARG A 198 -4.94 -40.55 18.05
C ARG A 198 -5.30 -41.21 16.73
N SER A 199 -4.60 -40.86 15.64
CA SER A 199 -4.82 -41.46 14.31
C SER A 199 -4.22 -42.86 14.17
N VAL A 200 -3.10 -43.15 14.85
CA VAL A 200 -2.47 -44.48 14.84
C VAL A 200 -3.18 -45.44 15.79
N SER A 201 -3.71 -44.96 16.92
CA SER A 201 -4.41 -45.81 17.90
C SER A 201 -5.81 -46.24 17.44
N SER A 202 -6.43 -45.53 16.49
CA SER A 202 -7.73 -45.91 15.89
C SER A 202 -7.61 -46.87 14.70
N TYR A 203 -6.39 -47.17 14.22
CA TYR A 203 -6.16 -48.13 13.13
C TYR A 203 -5.81 -49.55 13.61
N ASN A 204 -5.68 -49.77 14.93
CA ASN A 204 -5.20 -51.04 15.49
C ASN A 204 -6.18 -51.70 16.50
N ARG A 205 -7.47 -51.35 16.47
CA ARG A 205 -8.53 -52.06 17.19
C ARG A 205 -9.73 -52.26 16.28
N GLU A 206 -9.94 -53.52 15.89
CA GLU A 206 -11.05 -54.16 15.15
C GLU A 206 -10.46 -54.94 13.96
N SER A 207 -10.16 -56.25 14.06
CA SER A 207 -11.15 -57.31 14.31
C SER A 207 -10.51 -58.61 14.81
N PRO A 208 -11.07 -59.28 15.83
CA PRO A 208 -10.95 -60.73 16.03
C PRO A 208 -12.32 -61.41 15.88
N LEU A 209 -12.52 -62.20 14.83
CA LEU A 209 -13.59 -63.22 14.72
C LEU A 209 -13.00 -64.41 13.96
N GLU A 210 -12.47 -65.39 14.68
CA GLU A 210 -13.14 -66.63 15.08
C GLU A 210 -12.92 -67.76 14.06
N SER A 211 -11.94 -68.60 14.41
CA SER A 211 -11.80 -69.99 13.98
C SER A 211 -12.89 -70.84 14.60
N GLY A 212 -13.75 -71.46 13.79
CA GLY A 212 -14.68 -72.51 14.19
C GLY A 212 -14.62 -73.66 13.21
N ASP A 213 -13.93 -74.73 13.60
CA ASP A 213 -13.72 -75.96 12.86
C ASP A 213 -14.90 -76.95 13.05
N SER A 214 -15.21 -77.67 11.96
CA SER A 214 -15.88 -78.98 11.77
C SER A 214 -17.09 -79.43 12.62
N ARG A 215 -18.16 -79.82 11.89
CA ARG A 215 -18.75 -81.17 11.90
C ARG A 215 -19.53 -81.46 10.64
#